data_AF-A0A166C1I9-F1
#
_entry.id   AF-A0A166C1I9-F1
#
_cell.length_a   1.000
_cell.length_b   1.000
_cell.length_c   1.000
_cell.angle_alpha   90.00
_cell.angle_beta   90.00
_cell.angle_gamma   90.00
#
_symmetry.space_group_name_H-M   'P 1'
#
loop_
_entity.id
_entity.type
_entity.pdbx_description
1 polymer ?
#
loop_
_entity_poly.entity_id
_entity_poly.type
_entity_poly.pdbx_seq_one_letter_code
_entity_poly.pdbx_strand_id
1 'polypeptide(L)'
;MPTDLYMFNVDKREKAEAVKGVEQAFPNYIFKDNDWIVKLLARAIIPSRKRPPAYYLAASSDKRHELGSLSAIPPEIIGYIFSYLSSTDDAISFSVAHRILSHEGFRRVVRLRWREYEPMGSWTGQRIITDEGDTDRSDLPTKCKLTAKEEKEMKKATSFHRQLYWWCIRMPRDAAWHTEMTAKNYGDIIKPALQRVAHSGTGDYLRVRLLVEDTTPRYAKKTWALCNHDRKQCIRASAVANWKITLPSGKVLQAPSSTDGPFLRGEKVLFDLGSLAIILTAWSCYTDPVIEKGPWAGDRLGIYTVDNVSPKKLEDVSEWAMGIAKDYVTKTYSRRHWF
;
A
#
# COMPACT_ATOMS: atom_id res chain seq x y z
N MET A 1 2.50 29.15 -6.91
CA MET A 1 2.79 28.50 -5.62
C MET A 1 2.69 26.99 -5.84
N PRO A 2 3.54 26.16 -5.19
CA PRO A 2 3.35 24.72 -5.23
C PRO A 2 1.99 24.36 -4.62
N THR A 3 1.10 23.76 -5.41
CA THR A 3 -0.16 23.18 -4.90
C THR A 3 0.11 21.75 -4.47
N ASP A 4 -0.22 21.44 -3.22
CA ASP A 4 -0.06 20.10 -2.68
C ASP A 4 -1.17 19.20 -3.23
N LEU A 5 -0.79 18.08 -3.84
CA LEU A 5 -1.74 17.07 -4.31
C LEU A 5 -1.97 16.00 -3.24
N TYR A 6 -3.23 15.65 -3.01
CA TYR A 6 -3.64 14.70 -1.98
C TYR A 6 -4.56 13.63 -2.54
N MET A 7 -4.26 12.38 -2.25
CA MET A 7 -5.14 11.26 -2.59
C MET A 7 -6.07 10.95 -1.42
N PHE A 8 -7.35 10.78 -1.71
CA PHE A 8 -8.42 10.55 -0.75
C PHE A 8 -9.22 9.29 -1.09
N ASN A 9 -9.52 8.52 -0.06
CA ASN A 9 -10.56 7.51 -0.04
C ASN A 9 -11.84 8.14 0.53
N VAL A 10 -12.78 8.42 -0.37
CA VAL A 10 -14.02 9.13 -0.06
C VAL A 10 -14.93 8.31 0.85
N ASP A 11 -15.02 6.99 0.63
CA ASP A 11 -15.89 6.11 1.42
C ASP A 11 -15.44 6.01 2.88
N LYS A 12 -14.13 5.91 3.10
CA LYS A 12 -13.56 5.83 4.47
C LYS A 12 -13.29 7.20 5.09
N ARG A 13 -13.41 8.28 4.30
CA ARG A 13 -13.05 9.65 4.72
C ARG A 13 -11.57 9.74 5.10
N GLU A 14 -10.73 8.98 4.39
CA GLU A 14 -9.32 8.87 4.66
C GLU A 14 -8.50 9.60 3.60
N LYS A 15 -7.66 10.55 4.01
CA LYS A 15 -6.49 11.02 3.24
C LYS A 15 -5.34 10.02 3.32
N ALA A 16 -4.62 9.84 2.22
CA ALA A 16 -3.34 9.14 2.22
C ALA A 16 -2.34 9.94 3.05
N GLU A 17 -1.96 9.43 4.22
CA GLU A 17 -1.03 10.13 5.13
C GLU A 17 0.44 10.02 4.72
N ALA A 18 0.74 9.25 3.67
CA ALA A 18 2.08 9.11 3.09
C ALA A 18 2.63 10.40 2.42
N VAL A 19 1.91 11.50 2.58
CA VAL A 19 1.99 12.73 1.78
C VAL A 19 2.42 13.92 2.66
N LYS A 20 2.82 13.71 3.92
CA LYS A 20 3.40 14.78 4.76
C LYS A 20 4.91 14.90 4.52
N GLY A 21 5.37 16.11 4.19
CA GLY A 21 6.80 16.47 4.21
C GLY A 21 7.51 16.46 2.85
N VAL A 22 6.76 16.34 1.76
CA VAL A 22 7.30 16.41 0.42
C VAL A 22 6.79 17.71 -0.20
N GLU A 23 7.40 18.85 0.14
CA GLU A 23 7.32 20.10 -0.64
C GLU A 23 7.99 19.90 -2.02
N GLN A 24 7.66 18.80 -2.72
CA GLN A 24 8.22 18.53 -4.03
C GLN A 24 7.15 18.80 -5.06
N ALA A 25 7.57 19.51 -6.11
CA ALA A 25 6.75 19.81 -7.26
C ALA A 25 5.98 18.56 -7.73
N PHE A 26 4.73 18.76 -8.17
CA PHE A 26 3.79 17.77 -8.71
C PHE A 26 4.41 16.62 -9.54
N PRO A 27 5.46 16.83 -10.38
CA PRO A 27 6.19 15.74 -11.03
C PRO A 27 6.70 14.65 -10.07
N ASN A 28 7.28 15.01 -8.93
CA ASN A 28 7.86 14.02 -8.02
C ASN A 28 6.79 13.16 -7.33
N TYR A 29 5.58 13.72 -7.15
CA TYR A 29 4.41 12.99 -6.63
C TYR A 29 3.94 11.89 -7.59
N ILE A 30 3.96 12.16 -8.89
CA ILE A 30 3.52 11.17 -9.91
C ILE A 30 4.62 10.14 -10.21
N PHE A 31 5.89 10.56 -10.17
CA PHE A 31 6.99 9.83 -10.78
C PHE A 31 7.87 9.02 -9.81
N LYS A 32 7.59 9.03 -8.49
CA LYS A 32 8.46 8.35 -7.54
C LYS A 32 7.71 7.59 -6.43
N ASP A 33 8.17 6.36 -6.19
CA ASP A 33 7.85 5.53 -5.01
C ASP A 33 6.34 5.28 -4.75
N ASN A 34 5.55 5.05 -5.79
CA ASN A 34 4.09 4.83 -5.69
C ASN A 34 3.67 3.42 -5.21
N ASP A 35 4.63 2.60 -4.77
CA ASP A 35 4.38 1.29 -4.15
C ASP A 35 3.37 1.37 -2.99
N TRP A 36 3.30 2.50 -2.27
CA TRP A 36 2.32 2.67 -1.19
C TRP A 36 0.87 2.74 -1.68
N ILE A 37 0.61 3.37 -2.83
CA ILE A 37 -0.73 3.39 -3.45
C ILE A 37 -1.10 1.99 -3.88
N VAL A 38 -0.15 1.30 -4.52
CA VAL A 38 -0.34 -0.09 -4.92
C VAL A 38 -0.68 -0.95 -3.69
N LYS A 39 0.03 -0.77 -2.57
CA LYS A 39 -0.27 -1.46 -1.30
C LYS A 39 -1.66 -1.12 -0.76
N LEU A 40 -2.12 0.13 -0.81
CA LEU A 40 -3.46 0.52 -0.35
C LEU A 40 -4.57 -0.09 -1.23
N LEU A 41 -4.34 -0.18 -2.55
CA LEU A 41 -5.33 -0.62 -3.53
C LEU A 41 -5.29 -2.14 -3.80
N ALA A 42 -4.19 -2.83 -3.51
CA ALA A 42 -4.01 -4.27 -3.73
C ALA A 42 -4.15 -5.05 -2.42
N ARG A 43 -4.93 -6.14 -2.44
CA ARG A 43 -5.00 -7.05 -1.29
C ARG A 43 -3.85 -8.06 -1.32
N ALA A 44 -2.99 -8.01 -0.31
CA ALA A 44 -1.98 -9.03 -0.09
C ALA A 44 -2.62 -10.31 0.47
N ILE A 45 -2.01 -11.46 0.17
CA ILE A 45 -2.29 -12.74 0.83
C ILE A 45 -1.49 -12.77 2.12
N ILE A 46 -2.22 -12.81 3.23
CA ILE A 46 -1.61 -12.88 4.56
C ILE A 46 -1.50 -14.35 4.97
N PRO A 47 -0.31 -14.81 5.40
CA PRO A 47 -0.12 -16.17 5.87
C PRO A 47 -1.12 -16.56 6.98
N SER A 48 -1.62 -17.79 6.94
CA SER A 48 -2.60 -18.24 7.92
C SER A 48 -1.96 -18.51 9.28
N ARG A 49 -2.40 -17.78 10.31
CA ARG A 49 -2.01 -18.03 11.71
C ARG A 49 -2.29 -19.46 12.19
N LYS A 50 -3.25 -20.15 11.59
CA LYS A 50 -3.70 -21.48 12.02
C LYS A 50 -2.86 -22.62 11.42
N ARG A 51 -2.07 -22.34 10.39
CA ARG A 51 -1.35 -23.35 9.60
C ARG A 51 0.10 -22.92 9.41
N PRO A 52 0.93 -22.96 10.47
CA PRO A 52 2.36 -22.73 10.32
C PRO A 52 2.98 -23.83 9.43
N PRO A 53 4.06 -23.52 8.69
CA PRO A 53 4.87 -24.55 8.02
C PRO A 53 5.29 -25.69 8.97
N ALA A 54 5.37 -26.92 8.45
CA ALA A 54 5.58 -28.13 9.25
C ALA A 54 6.85 -28.10 10.12
N TYR A 55 7.92 -27.42 9.68
CA TYR A 55 9.15 -27.32 10.46
C TYR A 55 8.99 -26.55 11.78
N TYR A 56 7.98 -25.68 11.90
CA TYR A 56 7.62 -25.02 13.15
C TYR A 56 6.85 -25.92 14.12
N LEU A 57 6.27 -27.02 13.64
CA LEU A 57 5.51 -27.98 14.44
C LEU A 57 6.39 -29.13 14.96
N ALA A 58 7.49 -29.44 14.26
CA ALA A 58 8.29 -30.64 14.47
C ALA A 58 9.32 -30.55 15.63
N ALA A 59 9.03 -29.78 16.69
CA ALA A 59 9.86 -29.82 17.89
C ALA A 59 9.48 -31.07 18.71
N SER A 60 10.42 -32.00 18.91
CA SER A 60 10.18 -33.12 19.84
C SER A 60 9.98 -32.58 21.26
N SER A 61 8.97 -33.09 21.97
CA SER A 61 8.76 -32.86 23.40
C SER A 61 9.99 -33.24 24.23
N ASP A 62 10.81 -34.17 23.74
CA ASP A 62 11.97 -34.70 24.45
C ASP A 62 13.05 -33.62 24.65
N LYS A 63 13.03 -32.57 23.81
CA LYS A 63 13.92 -31.42 23.89
C LYS A 63 13.42 -30.31 24.81
N ARG A 64 12.34 -30.53 25.57
CA ARG A 64 11.79 -29.50 26.46
C ARG A 64 12.79 -29.03 27.51
N HIS A 65 13.65 -29.92 28.00
CA HIS A 65 14.71 -29.58 28.95
C HIS A 65 15.71 -28.55 28.43
N GLU A 66 15.89 -28.43 27.10
CA GLU A 66 16.75 -27.42 26.46
C GLU A 66 16.22 -25.98 26.67
N LEU A 67 14.97 -25.81 27.12
CA LEU A 67 14.37 -24.51 27.46
C LEU A 67 14.81 -23.94 28.82
N GLY A 68 15.62 -24.67 29.59
CA GLY A 68 16.02 -24.25 30.94
C GLY A 68 14.80 -24.03 31.84
N SER A 69 14.71 -22.90 32.55
CA SER A 69 13.58 -22.60 33.44
C SER A 69 12.22 -22.52 32.74
N LEU A 70 12.19 -22.23 31.43
CA LEU A 70 10.94 -22.23 30.65
C LEU A 70 10.38 -23.65 30.43
N SER A 71 11.19 -24.69 30.64
CA SER A 71 10.75 -26.09 30.51
C SER A 71 9.67 -26.46 31.52
N ALA A 72 9.70 -25.87 32.72
CA ALA A 72 8.76 -26.13 33.81
C ALA A 72 7.39 -25.47 33.61
N ILE A 73 7.29 -24.52 32.67
CA ILE A 73 6.08 -23.72 32.46
C ILE A 73 5.16 -24.44 31.46
N PRO A 74 3.83 -24.53 31.69
CA PRO A 74 2.88 -25.11 30.73
C PRO A 74 2.87 -24.38 29.37
N PRO A 75 2.62 -25.09 28.24
CA PRO A 75 2.57 -24.46 26.91
C PRO A 75 1.60 -23.27 26.79
N GLU A 76 0.50 -23.30 27.53
CA GLU A 76 -0.52 -22.24 27.56
C GLU A 76 0.05 -20.92 28.06
N ILE A 77 0.94 -20.99 29.07
CA ILE A 77 1.61 -19.82 29.63
C ILE A 77 2.66 -19.29 28.65
N ILE A 78 3.31 -20.14 27.85
CA ILE A 78 4.18 -19.67 26.75
C ILE A 78 3.37 -18.86 25.73
N GLY A 79 2.19 -19.34 25.33
CA GLY A 79 1.26 -18.59 24.47
C GLY A 79 0.82 -17.27 25.11
N TYR A 80 0.59 -17.27 26.44
CA TYR A 80 0.28 -16.05 27.20
C TYR A 80 1.44 -15.06 27.18
N ILE A 81 2.69 -15.48 27.39
CA ILE A 81 3.90 -14.63 27.28
C ILE A 81 3.98 -13.98 25.90
N PHE A 82 3.81 -14.76 24.82
CA PHE A 82 3.78 -14.23 23.45
C PHE A 82 2.67 -13.18 23.26
N SER A 83 1.55 -13.27 23.97
CA SER A 83 0.45 -12.32 23.84
C SER A 83 0.83 -10.89 24.30
N TYR A 84 1.82 -10.77 25.19
CA TYR A 84 2.35 -9.50 25.70
C TYR A 84 3.46 -8.89 24.83
N LEU A 85 4.05 -9.64 23.89
CA LEU A 85 5.08 -9.12 22.99
C LEU A 85 4.46 -8.20 21.94
N SER A 86 4.54 -6.89 22.13
CA SER A 86 3.97 -5.89 21.21
C SER A 86 4.84 -5.61 19.98
N SER A 87 6.15 -5.90 20.06
CA SER A 87 7.13 -5.69 18.99
C SER A 87 7.33 -6.96 18.16
N THR A 88 7.23 -6.83 16.83
CA THR A 88 7.46 -7.95 15.90
C THR A 88 8.86 -8.53 16.02
N ASP A 89 9.87 -7.69 16.24
CA ASP A 89 11.26 -8.12 16.43
C ASP A 89 11.47 -8.94 17.69
N ASP A 90 10.84 -8.54 18.80
CA ASP A 90 11.01 -9.25 20.07
C ASP A 90 10.26 -10.58 20.01
N ALA A 91 9.09 -10.60 19.35
CA ALA A 91 8.40 -11.84 19.03
C ALA A 91 9.26 -12.76 18.16
N ILE A 92 9.88 -12.26 17.08
CA ILE A 92 10.78 -13.06 16.22
C ILE A 92 11.96 -13.58 17.02
N SER A 93 12.65 -12.71 17.77
CA SER A 93 13.83 -13.07 18.55
C SER A 93 13.52 -14.16 19.58
N PHE A 94 12.40 -14.03 20.29
CA PHE A 94 11.95 -15.05 21.25
C PHE A 94 11.53 -16.35 20.55
N SER A 95 10.92 -16.28 19.37
CA SER A 95 10.50 -17.44 18.58
C SER A 95 11.67 -18.30 18.11
N VAL A 96 12.80 -17.67 17.76
CA VAL A 96 13.97 -18.35 17.20
C VAL A 96 14.95 -18.85 18.25
N ALA A 97 14.86 -18.33 19.48
CA ALA A 97 15.70 -18.75 20.61
C ALA A 97 15.58 -20.25 20.91
N HIS A 98 14.43 -20.86 20.61
CA HIS A 98 14.27 -22.30 20.73
C HIS A 98 13.14 -22.86 19.83
N ARG A 99 13.32 -24.08 19.29
CA ARG A 99 12.37 -24.69 18.33
C ARG A 99 10.96 -24.89 18.92
N ILE A 100 10.87 -25.20 20.21
CA ILE A 100 9.58 -25.36 20.91
C ILE A 100 8.78 -24.05 20.95
N LEU A 101 9.47 -22.90 20.97
CA LEU A 101 8.83 -21.59 20.99
C LEU A 101 8.30 -21.17 19.61
N SER A 102 8.82 -21.77 18.54
CA SER A 102 8.60 -21.28 17.18
C SER A 102 7.15 -21.40 16.71
N HIS A 103 6.36 -22.35 17.23
CA HIS A 103 4.94 -22.47 16.87
C HIS A 103 4.11 -21.29 17.40
N GLU A 104 4.19 -21.01 18.71
CA GLU A 104 3.49 -19.84 19.30
C GLU A 104 4.08 -18.52 18.80
N GLY A 105 5.39 -18.52 18.60
CA GLY A 105 6.12 -17.47 17.93
C GLY A 105 5.56 -17.07 16.57
N PHE A 106 5.43 -18.04 15.66
CA PHE A 106 4.81 -17.84 14.36
C PHE A 106 3.41 -17.24 14.47
N ARG A 107 2.56 -17.79 15.34
CA ARG A 107 1.18 -17.28 15.55
C ARG A 107 1.19 -15.82 15.99
N ARG A 108 2.09 -15.44 16.89
CA ARG A 108 2.21 -14.06 17.37
C ARG A 108 2.74 -13.14 16.27
N VAL A 109 3.82 -13.53 15.59
CA VAL A 109 4.42 -12.72 14.51
C VAL A 109 3.42 -12.48 13.39
N VAL A 110 2.65 -13.50 12.95
CA VAL A 110 1.57 -13.30 11.96
C VAL A 110 0.53 -12.31 12.47
N ARG A 111 0.16 -12.35 13.76
CA ARG A 111 -0.83 -11.42 14.33
C ARG A 111 -0.31 -9.98 14.37
N LEU A 112 0.94 -9.79 14.78
CA LEU A 112 1.57 -8.47 14.82
C LEU A 112 1.69 -7.91 13.41
N ARG A 113 2.17 -8.73 12.46
CA ARG A 113 2.25 -8.36 11.05
C ARG A 113 0.90 -8.05 10.43
N TRP A 114 -0.15 -8.77 10.80
CA TRP A 114 -1.48 -8.44 10.32
C TRP A 114 -1.92 -7.03 10.73
N ARG A 115 -1.52 -6.56 11.93
CA ARG A 115 -1.75 -5.19 12.38
C ARG A 115 -0.80 -4.18 11.72
N GLU A 116 0.45 -4.56 11.48
CA GLU A 116 1.43 -3.74 10.73
C GLU A 116 0.97 -3.49 9.29
N TYR A 117 0.38 -4.51 8.67
CA TYR A 117 -0.06 -4.51 7.29
C TYR A 117 -1.57 -4.37 7.11
N GLU A 118 -2.33 -4.03 8.16
CA GLU A 118 -3.76 -3.75 8.07
C GLU A 118 -4.12 -2.74 6.97
N PRO A 119 -3.32 -1.67 6.73
CA PRO A 119 -3.59 -0.74 5.63
C PRO A 119 -3.50 -1.37 4.23
N MET A 120 -2.85 -2.53 4.06
CA MET A 120 -2.71 -3.16 2.75
C MET A 120 -4.07 -3.64 2.21
N GLY A 121 -4.46 -3.14 1.05
CA GLY A 121 -5.75 -3.41 0.42
C GLY A 121 -6.93 -2.77 1.16
N SER A 122 -6.67 -1.85 2.10
CA SER A 122 -7.71 -1.18 2.88
C SER A 122 -8.55 -0.22 2.03
N TRP A 123 -8.03 0.23 0.88
CA TRP A 123 -8.70 1.12 -0.06
C TRP A 123 -9.26 0.37 -1.29
N THR A 124 -9.01 -0.94 -1.38
CA THR A 124 -9.51 -1.78 -2.48
C THR A 124 -11.04 -1.70 -2.58
N GLY A 125 -11.53 -1.30 -3.75
CA GLY A 125 -12.96 -1.18 -4.10
C GLY A 125 -13.65 0.08 -3.59
N GLN A 126 -12.92 1.03 -2.99
CA GLN A 126 -13.49 2.28 -2.46
C GLN A 126 -13.44 3.39 -3.51
N ARG A 127 -14.28 4.43 -3.37
CA ARG A 127 -14.24 5.66 -4.20
C ARG A 127 -12.94 6.43 -3.95
N ILE A 128 -12.13 6.66 -4.99
CA ILE A 128 -10.82 7.31 -4.90
C ILE A 128 -10.80 8.61 -5.71
N ILE A 129 -10.23 9.68 -5.15
CA ILE A 129 -9.97 10.94 -5.84
C ILE A 129 -8.61 11.49 -5.42
N THR A 130 -7.89 12.12 -6.35
CA THR A 130 -6.63 12.81 -6.08
C THR A 130 -6.82 14.30 -6.39
N ASP A 131 -6.70 15.18 -5.41
CA ASP A 131 -7.14 16.58 -5.49
C ASP A 131 -6.12 17.52 -4.82
N GLU A 132 -6.00 18.76 -5.30
CA GLU A 132 -5.10 19.82 -4.82
C GLU A 132 -5.49 20.39 -3.44
N GLY A 133 -6.47 19.77 -2.79
CA GLY A 133 -6.88 20.05 -1.41
C GLY A 133 -7.78 21.28 -1.25
N ASP A 134 -7.70 22.24 -2.17
CA ASP A 134 -8.52 23.46 -2.13
C ASP A 134 -9.74 23.43 -3.06
N THR A 135 -10.01 22.31 -3.75
CA THR A 135 -11.15 22.22 -4.67
C THR A 135 -12.50 22.42 -3.97
N ASP A 136 -13.34 23.27 -4.56
CA ASP A 136 -14.70 23.50 -4.08
C ASP A 136 -15.55 22.22 -4.19
N ARG A 137 -16.39 22.03 -3.19
CA ARG A 137 -17.35 20.94 -3.05
C ARG A 137 -18.42 20.94 -4.15
N SER A 138 -18.68 22.09 -4.77
CA SER A 138 -19.50 22.19 -5.98
C SER A 138 -18.84 21.53 -7.19
N ASP A 139 -17.51 21.61 -7.26
CA ASP A 139 -16.71 21.34 -8.44
C ASP A 139 -16.20 19.90 -8.49
N LEU A 140 -16.37 19.14 -7.42
CA LEU A 140 -16.07 17.71 -7.38
C LEU A 140 -16.99 16.91 -8.32
N PRO A 141 -16.52 15.76 -8.86
CA PRO A 141 -17.36 14.83 -9.60
C PRO A 141 -18.60 14.47 -8.81
N THR A 142 -19.75 14.32 -9.45
CA THR A 142 -21.01 13.95 -8.78
C THR A 142 -20.86 12.68 -7.93
N LYS A 143 -20.02 11.72 -8.35
CA LYS A 143 -19.73 10.49 -7.60
C LYS A 143 -18.91 10.71 -6.32
N CYS A 144 -18.10 11.76 -6.28
CA CYS A 144 -17.37 12.20 -5.08
C CYS A 144 -18.23 12.99 -4.10
N LYS A 145 -19.40 13.49 -4.54
CA LYS A 145 -20.31 14.20 -3.63
C LYS A 145 -20.85 13.20 -2.61
N LEU A 146 -20.77 13.59 -1.34
CA LEU A 146 -21.36 12.81 -0.26
C LEU A 146 -22.87 12.76 -0.46
N THR A 147 -23.46 11.61 -0.21
CA THR A 147 -24.92 11.45 -0.13
C THR A 147 -25.46 12.30 1.02
N ALA A 148 -26.73 12.70 0.93
CA ALA A 148 -27.38 13.48 2.00
C ALA A 148 -27.31 12.78 3.38
N LYS A 149 -27.26 11.44 3.40
CA LYS A 149 -27.07 10.65 4.63
C LYS A 149 -25.66 10.81 5.19
N GLU A 150 -24.63 10.63 4.35
CA GLU A 150 -23.23 10.84 4.75
C GLU A 150 -23.02 12.30 5.22
N GLU A 151 -23.65 13.26 4.54
CA GLU A 151 -23.65 14.67 4.96
C GLU A 151 -24.32 14.89 6.32
N LYS A 152 -25.46 14.23 6.58
CA LYS A 152 -26.17 14.35 7.85
C LYS A 152 -25.39 13.71 9.00
N GLU A 153 -24.71 12.59 8.76
CA GLU A 153 -23.78 11.98 9.72
C GLU A 153 -22.58 12.90 10.00
N MET A 154 -22.01 13.55 8.98
CA MET A 154 -20.93 14.55 9.11
C MET A 154 -21.37 15.83 9.85
N LYS A 155 -22.57 16.37 9.56
CA LYS A 155 -23.11 17.58 10.22
C LYS A 155 -23.29 17.41 11.73
N LYS A 156 -23.50 16.17 12.20
CA LYS A 156 -23.55 15.87 13.64
C LYS A 156 -22.16 15.90 14.30
N ALA A 157 -21.08 15.77 13.53
CA ALA A 157 -19.71 15.63 14.04
C ALA A 157 -18.89 16.92 13.98
N THR A 158 -19.19 17.87 13.09
CA THR A 158 -18.39 19.11 12.91
C THR A 158 -19.20 20.28 12.35
N SER A 159 -18.90 21.52 12.77
CA SER A 159 -19.64 22.74 12.41
C SER A 159 -18.97 23.70 11.39
N PHE A 160 -17.89 23.32 10.66
CA PHE A 160 -17.12 24.25 9.78
C PHE A 160 -16.53 23.67 8.47
N HIS A 161 -16.13 24.59 7.56
CA HIS A 161 -15.38 24.47 6.28
C HIS A 161 -16.13 23.93 5.03
N ARG A 162 -15.56 24.14 3.82
CA ARG A 162 -16.10 23.69 2.50
C ARG A 162 -15.46 22.40 1.97
N GLN A 163 -14.13 22.29 2.02
CA GLN A 163 -13.38 21.42 1.10
C GLN A 163 -13.20 19.98 1.60
N LEU A 164 -12.97 19.07 0.65
CA LEU A 164 -12.72 17.65 0.89
C LEU A 164 -11.51 17.42 1.79
N TYR A 165 -10.41 18.15 1.56
CA TYR A 165 -9.19 18.11 2.38
C TYR A 165 -9.46 18.30 3.87
N TRP A 166 -10.21 19.34 4.22
CA TRP A 166 -10.47 19.70 5.61
C TRP A 166 -11.28 18.62 6.34
N TRP A 167 -12.26 17.96 5.71
CA TRP A 167 -13.00 16.87 6.37
C TRP A 167 -12.22 15.56 6.45
N CYS A 168 -11.40 15.24 5.45
CA CYS A 168 -10.51 14.07 5.53
C CYS A 168 -9.42 14.20 6.61
N ILE A 169 -9.15 15.43 7.08
CA ILE A 169 -8.22 15.72 8.18
C ILE A 169 -8.94 15.87 9.53
N ARG A 170 -10.17 16.41 9.56
CA ARG A 170 -10.92 16.67 10.81
C ARG A 170 -11.80 15.54 11.32
N MET A 171 -12.18 14.57 10.48
CA MET A 171 -12.78 13.33 11.00
C MET A 171 -11.76 12.67 11.96
N PRO A 172 -12.06 12.47 13.26
CA PRO A 172 -11.10 11.94 14.21
C PRO A 172 -10.72 10.53 13.79
N ARG A 173 -9.47 10.37 13.31
CA ARG A 173 -8.79 9.08 13.48
C ARG A 173 -8.35 9.05 14.92
N ASP A 174 -8.50 7.92 15.58
CA ASP A 174 -7.90 7.70 16.88
C ASP A 174 -6.45 8.23 16.86
N ALA A 175 -6.13 9.24 17.69
CA ALA A 175 -4.82 9.89 17.67
C ALA A 175 -3.68 8.90 17.96
N ALA A 176 -4.01 7.77 18.62
CA ALA A 176 -3.13 6.63 18.79
C ALA A 176 -2.81 5.94 17.45
N TRP A 177 -3.81 5.81 16.56
CA TRP A 177 -3.65 5.20 15.23
C TRP A 177 -2.79 6.06 14.30
N HIS A 178 -2.96 7.40 14.32
CA HIS A 178 -2.11 8.36 13.60
C HIS A 178 -0.62 8.22 13.97
N THR A 179 -0.31 8.25 15.27
CA THR A 179 1.07 8.22 15.80
C THR A 179 1.72 6.87 15.51
N GLU A 180 0.97 5.79 15.63
CA GLU A 180 1.42 4.43 15.30
C GLU A 180 1.70 4.31 13.79
N MET A 181 0.78 4.74 12.90
CA MET A 181 0.96 4.73 11.44
C MET A 181 2.18 5.53 10.96
N THR A 182 2.42 6.71 11.55
CA THR A 182 3.54 7.56 11.13
C THR A 182 4.88 6.96 11.55
N ALA A 183 4.96 6.36 12.75
CA ALA A 183 6.13 5.59 13.19
C ALA A 183 6.34 4.29 12.39
N LYS A 184 5.25 3.69 11.90
CA LYS A 184 5.14 2.38 11.22
C LYS A 184 5.30 2.46 9.69
N ASN A 185 5.20 3.66 9.11
CA ASN A 185 5.42 3.95 7.69
C ASN A 185 6.71 4.75 7.41
N TYR A 186 7.20 5.54 8.38
CA TYR A 186 8.32 6.49 8.16
C TYR A 186 9.44 6.43 9.20
N GLY A 187 9.27 5.65 10.27
CA GLY A 187 10.35 5.45 11.23
C GLY A 187 11.40 4.51 10.65
N ASP A 188 12.62 5.02 10.48
CA ASP A 188 13.86 4.26 10.59
C ASP A 188 13.95 3.61 11.98
N ILE A 189 13.02 2.72 12.32
CA ILE A 189 13.38 1.68 13.26
C ILE A 189 13.97 0.60 12.40
N ILE A 190 15.30 0.66 12.30
CA ILE A 190 16.14 -0.51 12.16
C ILE A 190 15.61 -1.57 13.13
N LYS A 191 14.68 -2.37 12.62
CA LYS A 191 14.15 -3.57 13.25
C LYS A 191 14.26 -4.76 12.31
N PRO A 192 15.46 -5.08 11.81
CA PRO A 192 15.70 -6.41 11.34
C PRO A 192 16.19 -7.19 12.55
N ALA A 193 15.34 -8.04 13.12
CA ALA A 193 15.79 -9.21 13.86
C ALA A 193 16.99 -9.92 13.17
N LEU A 194 17.11 -9.80 11.83
CA LEU A 194 18.26 -10.23 11.03
C LEU A 194 19.58 -9.50 11.32
N GLN A 195 19.59 -8.21 11.71
CA GLN A 195 20.83 -7.53 12.12
C GLN A 195 21.22 -7.86 13.56
N ARG A 196 20.26 -8.29 14.40
CA ARG A 196 20.54 -8.74 15.77
C ARG A 196 21.20 -10.11 15.82
N VAL A 197 21.17 -10.86 14.72
CA VAL A 197 21.80 -12.18 14.60
C VAL A 197 23.00 -12.08 13.67
N ALA A 198 24.15 -12.59 14.14
CA ALA A 198 25.36 -12.63 13.32
C ALA A 198 25.10 -13.42 12.03
N HIS A 199 25.52 -12.88 10.87
CA HIS A 199 25.36 -13.56 9.57
C HIS A 199 26.15 -14.88 9.49
N SER A 200 27.13 -15.10 10.38
CA SER A 200 27.81 -16.39 10.59
C SER A 200 27.04 -17.37 11.49
N GLY A 201 26.05 -16.91 12.26
CA GLY A 201 25.19 -17.72 13.15
C GLY A 201 24.11 -18.47 12.37
N THR A 202 24.55 -19.36 11.46
CA THR A 202 23.74 -19.96 10.38
C THR A 202 22.36 -20.46 10.82
N GLY A 203 22.28 -21.20 11.93
CA GLY A 203 21.04 -21.80 12.42
C GLY A 203 19.98 -20.76 12.82
N ASP A 204 20.34 -19.75 13.60
CA ASP A 204 19.41 -18.73 14.08
C ASP A 204 19.12 -17.68 13.02
N TYR A 205 20.14 -17.29 12.23
CA TYR A 205 19.94 -16.39 11.10
C TYR A 205 18.94 -16.99 10.10
N LEU A 206 19.07 -18.27 9.78
CA LEU A 206 18.13 -18.97 8.91
C LEU A 206 16.72 -19.04 9.53
N ARG A 207 16.59 -19.33 10.83
CA ARG A 207 15.28 -19.35 11.51
C ARG A 207 14.61 -17.99 11.51
N VAL A 208 15.35 -16.91 11.75
CA VAL A 208 14.86 -15.53 11.67
C VAL A 208 14.42 -15.24 10.25
N ARG A 209 15.27 -15.54 9.25
CA ARG A 209 14.96 -15.29 7.84
C ARG A 209 13.69 -16.02 7.40
N LEU A 210 13.59 -17.32 7.70
CA LEU A 210 12.40 -18.11 7.37
C LEU A 210 11.15 -17.57 8.08
N LEU A 211 11.25 -17.24 9.38
CA LEU A 211 10.11 -16.69 10.11
C LEU A 211 9.66 -15.34 9.55
N VAL A 212 10.60 -14.48 9.18
CA VAL A 212 10.32 -13.24 8.46
C VAL A 212 9.63 -13.56 7.13
N GLU A 213 10.23 -14.38 6.28
CA GLU A 213 9.69 -14.70 4.94
C GLU A 213 8.30 -15.34 4.99
N ASP A 214 8.07 -16.29 5.90
CA ASP A 214 6.83 -17.06 6.02
C ASP A 214 5.68 -16.26 6.63
N THR A 215 5.99 -15.17 7.33
CA THR A 215 4.99 -14.30 7.94
C THR A 215 4.81 -12.99 7.16
N THR A 216 5.64 -12.73 6.13
CA THR A 216 5.49 -11.56 5.25
C THR A 216 4.25 -11.72 4.38
N PRO A 217 3.35 -10.72 4.28
CA PRO A 217 2.28 -10.73 3.30
C PRO A 217 2.84 -10.84 1.88
N ARG A 218 2.24 -11.70 1.06
CA ARG A 218 2.70 -11.94 -0.31
C ARG A 218 1.62 -11.59 -1.30
N TYR A 219 2.00 -11.11 -2.47
CA TYR A 219 1.07 -11.00 -3.58
C TYR A 219 1.10 -12.30 -4.40
N ALA A 220 -0.06 -12.73 -4.89
CA ALA A 220 -0.13 -13.89 -5.77
C ALA A 220 0.77 -13.69 -7.00
N LYS A 221 1.49 -14.75 -7.40
CA LYS A 221 2.25 -14.79 -8.65
C LYS A 221 1.30 -14.99 -9.84
N LYS A 222 0.48 -13.97 -10.10
CA LYS A 222 -0.54 -13.93 -11.15
C LYS A 222 -0.42 -12.62 -11.91
N THR A 223 -1.13 -12.49 -13.02
CA THR A 223 -1.27 -11.19 -13.70
C THR A 223 -2.12 -10.26 -12.85
N TRP A 224 -1.62 -9.06 -12.58
CA TRP A 224 -2.32 -8.01 -11.83
C TRP A 224 -2.79 -6.90 -12.76
N ALA A 225 -3.86 -6.21 -12.36
CA ALA A 225 -4.39 -5.05 -13.05
C ALA A 225 -4.97 -4.03 -12.07
N LEU A 226 -4.83 -2.75 -12.39
CA LEU A 226 -5.61 -1.68 -11.78
C LEU A 226 -7.00 -1.68 -12.42
N CYS A 227 -8.04 -1.88 -11.63
CA CYS A 227 -9.41 -2.00 -12.09
C CYS A 227 -10.27 -0.85 -11.60
N ASN A 228 -11.06 -0.28 -12.52
CA ASN A 228 -12.18 0.59 -12.22
C ASN A 228 -13.47 -0.23 -12.27
N HIS A 229 -14.09 -0.44 -11.12
CA HIS A 229 -15.29 -1.27 -10.99
C HIS A 229 -16.54 -0.62 -11.58
N ASP A 230 -16.66 0.70 -11.43
CA ASP A 230 -17.83 1.43 -11.90
C ASP A 230 -17.91 1.43 -13.43
N ARG A 231 -16.74 1.45 -14.09
CA ARG A 231 -16.61 1.44 -15.55
C ARG A 231 -16.38 0.05 -16.13
N LYS A 232 -16.09 -0.96 -15.30
CA LYS A 232 -15.65 -2.30 -15.74
C LYS A 232 -14.42 -2.25 -16.63
N GLN A 233 -13.48 -1.36 -16.31
CA GLN A 233 -12.25 -1.15 -17.06
C GLN A 233 -11.04 -1.63 -16.25
N CYS A 234 -9.97 -2.07 -16.92
CA CYS A 234 -8.72 -2.40 -16.25
C CYS A 234 -7.49 -2.01 -17.05
N ILE A 235 -6.38 -1.85 -16.33
CA ILE A 235 -5.04 -1.60 -16.87
C ILE A 235 -4.12 -2.67 -16.34
N ARG A 236 -3.55 -3.49 -17.22
CA ARG A 236 -2.72 -4.63 -16.83
C ARG A 236 -1.32 -4.18 -16.44
N ALA A 237 -0.82 -4.70 -15.32
CA ALA A 237 0.57 -4.49 -14.89
C ALA A 237 1.57 -4.91 -15.98
N SER A 238 1.29 -6.01 -16.69
CA SER A 238 2.13 -6.50 -17.79
C SER A 238 2.17 -5.55 -18.99
N ALA A 239 1.07 -4.84 -19.29
CA ALA A 239 1.06 -3.85 -20.37
C ALA A 239 1.93 -2.64 -20.00
N VAL A 240 1.79 -2.13 -18.77
CA VAL A 240 2.61 -1.04 -18.24
C VAL A 240 4.09 -1.44 -18.15
N ALA A 241 4.37 -2.69 -17.79
CA ALA A 241 5.74 -3.21 -17.69
C ALA A 241 6.44 -3.25 -19.06
N ASN A 242 5.71 -3.56 -20.12
CA ASN A 242 6.24 -3.57 -21.49
C ASN A 242 6.28 -2.18 -22.15
N TRP A 243 5.78 -1.16 -21.47
CA TRP A 243 5.68 0.18 -22.02
C TRP A 243 7.06 0.83 -22.19
N LYS A 244 7.28 1.46 -23.33
CA LYS A 244 8.50 2.23 -23.62
C LYS A 244 8.16 3.69 -23.89
N ILE A 245 8.79 4.59 -23.14
CA ILE A 245 8.68 6.03 -23.34
C ILE A 245 10.06 6.56 -23.66
N THR A 246 10.22 7.11 -24.86
CA THR A 246 11.43 7.77 -25.31
C THR A 246 11.06 9.20 -25.69
N LEU A 247 11.76 10.18 -25.11
CA LEU A 247 11.61 11.58 -25.46
C LEU A 247 12.17 11.86 -26.86
N PRO A 248 11.80 12.99 -27.50
CA PRO A 248 12.40 13.41 -28.77
C PRO A 248 13.93 13.51 -28.74
N SER A 249 14.52 13.79 -27.57
CA SER A 249 15.97 13.81 -27.34
C SER A 249 16.63 12.42 -27.37
N GLY A 250 15.88 11.33 -27.57
CA GLY A 250 16.37 9.95 -27.47
C GLY A 250 16.48 9.44 -26.02
N LYS A 251 16.24 10.29 -25.01
CA LYS A 251 16.26 9.88 -23.61
C LYS A 251 15.10 8.93 -23.30
N VAL A 252 15.42 7.71 -22.86
CA VAL A 252 14.45 6.71 -22.39
C VAL A 252 14.03 7.04 -20.96
N LEU A 253 12.73 7.29 -20.76
CA LEU A 253 12.13 7.56 -19.45
C LEU A 253 11.50 6.32 -18.81
N GLN A 254 10.85 5.48 -19.63
CA GLN A 254 10.28 4.19 -19.25
C GLN A 254 10.91 3.16 -20.18
N ALA A 255 11.53 2.13 -19.61
CA ALA A 255 12.01 0.97 -20.34
C ALA A 255 11.16 -0.26 -20.00
N PRO A 256 11.15 -1.30 -20.86
CA PRO A 256 10.59 -2.58 -20.50
C PRO A 256 11.12 -3.08 -19.16
N SER A 257 10.23 -3.59 -18.33
CA SER A 257 10.47 -3.98 -16.95
C SER A 257 9.77 -5.29 -16.64
N SER A 258 10.01 -5.82 -15.44
CA SER A 258 9.37 -7.04 -14.95
C SER A 258 8.26 -6.71 -13.95
N THR A 259 7.32 -7.63 -13.77
CA THR A 259 6.29 -7.53 -12.73
C THR A 259 6.61 -8.46 -11.57
N ASP A 260 6.56 -7.96 -10.34
CA ASP A 260 6.58 -8.76 -9.10
C ASP A 260 5.27 -8.53 -8.33
N GLY A 261 4.31 -9.43 -8.52
CA GLY A 261 2.93 -9.20 -8.08
C GLY A 261 2.34 -7.96 -8.77
N PRO A 262 1.73 -7.01 -8.03
CA PRO A 262 1.19 -5.78 -8.61
C PRO A 262 2.25 -4.69 -8.86
N PHE A 263 3.52 -4.93 -8.50
CA PHE A 263 4.59 -3.94 -8.61
C PHE A 263 5.39 -4.13 -9.90
N LEU A 264 5.92 -3.03 -10.44
CA LEU A 264 6.86 -3.04 -11.55
C LEU A 264 8.29 -2.91 -11.02
N ARG A 265 9.22 -3.65 -11.61
CA ARG A 265 10.63 -3.73 -11.20
C ARG A 265 11.54 -3.64 -12.43
N GLY A 266 12.45 -2.67 -12.42
CA GLY A 266 13.43 -2.43 -13.48
C GLY A 266 14.22 -1.15 -13.23
N GLU A 267 15.29 -0.93 -13.99
CA GLU A 267 16.17 0.24 -13.81
C GLU A 267 15.49 1.59 -14.13
N LYS A 268 14.49 1.57 -15.02
CA LYS A 268 13.81 2.77 -15.53
C LYS A 268 12.30 2.56 -15.56
N VAL A 269 11.71 2.53 -14.37
CA VAL A 269 10.25 2.51 -14.18
C VAL A 269 9.81 3.90 -13.74
N LEU A 270 9.18 4.65 -14.66
CA LEU A 270 8.62 5.97 -14.35
C LEU A 270 7.16 5.87 -13.92
N PHE A 271 6.42 4.97 -14.57
CA PHE A 271 5.01 4.71 -14.35
C PHE A 271 4.79 3.27 -13.91
N ASP A 272 4.06 3.13 -12.82
CA ASP A 272 3.49 1.89 -12.33
C ASP A 272 1.96 2.02 -12.20
N LEU A 273 1.31 0.99 -11.64
CA LEU A 273 -0.14 1.04 -11.40
C LEU A 273 -0.54 2.14 -10.40
N GLY A 274 0.33 2.52 -9.45
CA GLY A 274 0.08 3.58 -8.49
C GLY A 274 0.12 4.96 -9.15
N SER A 275 1.12 5.22 -10.01
CA SER A 275 1.20 6.44 -10.82
C SER A 275 -0.04 6.61 -11.70
N LEU A 276 -0.48 5.54 -12.35
CA LEU A 276 -1.70 5.58 -13.18
C LEU A 276 -2.95 5.81 -12.34
N ALA A 277 -3.04 5.23 -11.13
CA ALA A 277 -4.14 5.51 -10.22
C ALA A 277 -4.19 7.00 -9.83
N ILE A 278 -3.05 7.64 -9.56
CA ILE A 278 -2.97 9.09 -9.31
C ILE A 278 -3.50 9.86 -10.52
N ILE A 279 -2.91 9.65 -11.70
CA ILE A 279 -3.23 10.43 -12.90
C ILE A 279 -4.71 10.29 -13.27
N LEU A 280 -5.23 9.08 -13.25
CA LEU A 280 -6.61 8.82 -13.68
C LEU A 280 -7.63 9.31 -12.64
N THR A 281 -7.24 9.48 -11.38
CA THR A 281 -8.11 10.02 -10.32
C THR A 281 -7.86 11.48 -10.00
N ALA A 282 -6.91 12.12 -10.68
CA ALA A 282 -6.56 13.52 -10.48
C ALA A 282 -7.75 14.42 -10.75
N TRP A 283 -7.93 15.47 -9.95
CA TRP A 283 -8.97 16.44 -10.10
C TRP A 283 -8.42 17.78 -9.64
N SER A 284 -8.20 18.69 -10.59
CA SER A 284 -7.83 20.07 -10.29
C SER A 284 -8.97 21.00 -10.68
N CYS A 285 -9.31 21.93 -9.80
CA CYS A 285 -10.19 23.06 -10.09
C CYS A 285 -9.42 24.23 -10.73
N TYR A 286 -8.11 24.28 -10.53
CA TYR A 286 -7.27 25.28 -11.17
C TYR A 286 -7.00 24.83 -12.60
N THR A 287 -7.22 25.73 -13.54
CA THR A 287 -7.03 25.50 -14.98
C THR A 287 -5.56 25.35 -15.35
N ASP A 288 -4.75 24.62 -14.56
CA ASP A 288 -3.44 24.21 -15.06
C ASP A 288 -3.69 23.19 -16.19
N PRO A 289 -3.38 23.52 -17.46
CA PRO A 289 -3.64 22.65 -18.60
C PRO A 289 -2.90 21.30 -18.54
N VAL A 290 -2.04 21.11 -17.54
CA VAL A 290 -1.32 19.86 -17.31
C VAL A 290 -2.19 18.83 -16.58
N ILE A 291 -3.07 19.26 -15.65
CA ILE A 291 -3.90 18.35 -14.86
C ILE A 291 -5.33 18.41 -15.36
N GLU A 292 -5.61 17.63 -16.41
CA GLU A 292 -6.99 17.41 -16.84
C GLU A 292 -7.75 16.65 -15.75
N LYS A 293 -9.06 16.91 -15.68
CA LYS A 293 -10.00 16.17 -14.83
C LYS A 293 -9.89 14.68 -15.15
N GLY A 294 -9.26 13.95 -14.25
CA GLY A 294 -8.97 12.53 -14.36
C GLY A 294 -10.25 11.74 -14.63
N PRO A 295 -10.27 10.87 -15.65
CA PRO A 295 -11.47 10.19 -16.09
C PRO A 295 -12.07 9.24 -15.05
N TRP A 296 -11.28 8.83 -14.05
CA TRP A 296 -11.66 7.92 -12.97
C TRP A 296 -11.77 8.63 -11.61
N ALA A 297 -11.73 9.97 -11.57
CA ALA A 297 -11.88 10.71 -10.32
C ALA A 297 -13.23 10.41 -9.67
N GLY A 298 -13.19 9.84 -8.45
CA GLY A 298 -14.35 9.43 -7.68
C GLY A 298 -14.89 8.04 -7.94
N ASP A 299 -14.30 7.31 -8.88
CA ASP A 299 -14.73 5.94 -9.18
C ASP A 299 -14.16 4.94 -8.15
N ARG A 300 -14.79 3.76 -8.08
CA ARG A 300 -14.35 2.65 -7.23
C ARG A 300 -13.17 1.93 -7.85
N LEU A 301 -11.99 2.05 -7.24
CA LEU A 301 -10.76 1.47 -7.75
C LEU A 301 -10.24 0.33 -6.88
N GLY A 302 -9.52 -0.61 -7.48
CA GLY A 302 -8.68 -1.54 -6.74
C GLY A 302 -7.74 -2.29 -7.67
N ILE A 303 -6.69 -2.86 -7.10
CA ILE A 303 -5.72 -3.67 -7.84
C ILE A 303 -5.98 -5.14 -7.54
N TYR A 304 -6.29 -5.91 -8.58
CA TYR A 304 -6.70 -7.31 -8.49
C TYR A 304 -5.88 -8.18 -9.42
N THR A 305 -5.83 -9.47 -9.12
CA THR A 305 -5.38 -10.46 -10.11
C THR A 305 -6.45 -10.60 -11.19
N VAL A 306 -6.04 -10.61 -12.46
CA VAL A 306 -6.94 -10.67 -13.62
C VAL A 306 -7.91 -11.86 -13.54
N ASP A 307 -7.45 -13.02 -13.07
CA ASP A 307 -8.29 -14.24 -12.89
C ASP A 307 -9.45 -14.05 -11.89
N ASN A 308 -9.32 -13.12 -10.95
CA ASN A 308 -10.33 -12.89 -9.92
C ASN A 308 -11.41 -11.91 -10.40
N VAL A 309 -11.25 -11.32 -11.59
CA VAL A 309 -12.25 -10.47 -12.21
C VAL A 309 -12.97 -11.30 -13.26
N SER A 310 -14.31 -11.34 -13.21
CA SER A 310 -15.10 -12.15 -14.14
C SER A 310 -14.72 -11.79 -15.59
N PRO A 311 -14.19 -12.73 -16.40
CA PRO A 311 -13.60 -12.43 -17.71
C PRO A 311 -14.60 -11.91 -18.76
N LYS A 312 -15.91 -12.00 -18.48
CA LYS A 312 -16.97 -11.44 -19.33
C LYS A 312 -17.32 -9.98 -18.98
N LYS A 313 -16.67 -9.39 -17.98
CA LYS A 313 -17.07 -8.13 -17.33
C LYS A 313 -15.87 -7.18 -17.14
N LEU A 314 -14.98 -7.14 -18.14
CA LEU A 314 -13.86 -6.22 -18.23
C LEU A 314 -13.67 -5.70 -19.65
N GLU A 315 -13.23 -4.44 -19.75
CA GLU A 315 -12.57 -3.83 -20.90
C GLU A 315 -11.13 -3.52 -20.51
N ASP A 316 -10.16 -3.96 -21.32
CA ASP A 316 -8.75 -3.61 -21.12
C ASP A 316 -8.48 -2.25 -21.80
N VAL A 317 -8.18 -1.24 -20.98
CA VAL A 317 -7.93 0.13 -21.43
C VAL A 317 -6.47 0.54 -21.20
N SER A 318 -5.55 -0.43 -21.14
CA SER A 318 -4.13 -0.18 -20.87
C SER A 318 -3.53 0.83 -21.85
N GLU A 319 -3.77 0.69 -23.15
CA GLU A 319 -3.23 1.60 -24.17
C GLU A 319 -3.75 3.03 -24.01
N TRP A 320 -5.05 3.18 -23.78
CA TRP A 320 -5.68 4.49 -23.54
C TRP A 320 -5.10 5.18 -22.30
N ALA A 321 -4.97 4.46 -21.18
CA ALA A 321 -4.41 5.02 -19.95
C ALA A 321 -2.94 5.41 -20.10
N MET A 322 -2.15 4.60 -20.80
CA MET A 322 -0.76 4.91 -21.14
C MET A 322 -0.66 6.15 -22.04
N GLY A 323 -1.61 6.34 -22.96
CA GLY A 323 -1.74 7.57 -23.75
C GLY A 323 -1.88 8.81 -22.88
N ILE A 324 -2.85 8.81 -21.95
CA ILE A 324 -3.07 9.92 -21.01
C ILE A 324 -1.79 10.21 -20.19
N ALA A 325 -1.15 9.18 -19.66
CA ALA A 325 0.07 9.34 -18.88
C ALA A 325 1.24 9.88 -19.73
N LYS A 326 1.37 9.45 -21.00
CA LYS A 326 2.37 9.98 -21.95
C LYS A 326 2.17 11.47 -22.20
N ASP A 327 0.92 11.88 -22.36
CA ASP A 327 0.59 13.29 -22.62
C ASP A 327 0.94 14.15 -21.41
N TYR A 328 0.67 13.66 -20.19
CA TYR A 328 1.09 14.30 -18.95
C TYR A 328 2.62 14.52 -18.90
N VAL A 329 3.42 13.48 -19.22
CA VAL A 329 4.89 13.61 -19.31
C VAL A 329 5.28 14.64 -20.34
N THR A 330 4.72 14.55 -21.54
CA THR A 330 5.12 15.40 -22.67
C THR A 330 4.83 16.87 -22.38
N LYS A 331 3.65 17.18 -21.82
CA LYS A 331 3.28 18.53 -21.37
C LYS A 331 4.22 19.04 -20.27
N THR A 332 4.54 18.18 -19.28
CA THR A 332 5.42 18.53 -18.16
C THR A 332 6.86 18.79 -18.61
N TYR A 333 7.41 17.95 -19.49
CA TYR A 333 8.77 18.11 -20.02
C TYR A 333 8.89 19.34 -20.92
N SER A 334 7.90 19.59 -21.77
CA SER A 334 7.92 20.75 -22.66
C SER A 334 8.07 22.04 -21.85
N ARG A 335 7.29 22.22 -20.77
CA ARG A 335 7.36 23.42 -19.92
C ARG A 335 8.75 23.67 -19.30
N ARG A 336 9.48 22.63 -18.90
CA ARG A 336 10.81 22.78 -18.29
C ARG A 336 11.89 23.27 -19.27
N HIS A 337 11.61 23.32 -20.57
CA HIS A 337 12.52 23.84 -21.58
C HIS A 337 12.17 25.26 -22.06
N TRP A 338 11.08 25.86 -21.55
CA TRP A 338 10.68 27.24 -21.87
C TRP A 338 10.98 28.26 -20.76
N PHE A 339 11.38 27.77 -19.58
CA PHE A 339 11.93 28.56 -18.47
C PHE A 339 13.39 28.18 -18.30
#